data_AF-A0A2P4P8S2-F1
#
_entry.id   AF-A0A2P4P8S2-F1
#
_cell.length_a   1.000
_cell.length_b   1.000
_cell.length_c   1.000
_cell.angle_alpha   90.00
_cell.angle_beta   90.00
_cell.angle_gamma   90.00
#
_symmetry.space_group_name_H-M   'P 1'
#
loop_
_entity.id
_entity.type
_entity.pdbx_description
1 polymer ?
#
loop_
_entity_poly.entity_id
_entity_poly.type
_entity_poly.pdbx_seq_one_letter_code
_entity_poly.pdbx_strand_id
1 'polypeptide(L)'
;MPVTFSKPIQDIQGDLSARVLTEKEDELETLILLFESKIDNNKMPTANEIVKHQDSKKKIKRPPNSNIIYTNQLGKCGLLDIIRNFCDHHGINKQKLVPISKKVSKTLWERLSPVHQGFFEELALKVSKEHKLKHPNYKYQPERKKKKTPTYKHYDPEKKLKHNTDSNHHVENPSADNEVNEQQYEESNTSTDNEVNEQQYEESNTSTDNEVKFLGKEKK
;
A
#
# COMPACT_ATOMS: atom_id res chain seq x y z
N MET A 1 14.43 -21.57 -47.93
CA MET A 1 14.75 -21.66 -46.49
C MET A 1 13.54 -21.20 -45.71
N PRO A 2 12.93 -22.02 -44.85
CA PRO A 2 11.79 -21.59 -44.07
C PRO A 2 12.27 -20.72 -42.90
N VAL A 3 11.72 -19.51 -42.83
CA VAL A 3 11.88 -18.58 -41.70
C VAL A 3 11.11 -19.18 -40.53
N THR A 4 11.82 -19.70 -39.54
CA THR A 4 11.22 -20.13 -38.28
C THR A 4 10.81 -18.89 -37.50
N PHE A 5 9.52 -18.56 -37.52
CA PHE A 5 8.94 -17.67 -36.53
C PHE A 5 9.13 -18.32 -35.15
N SER A 6 9.94 -17.67 -34.32
CA SER A 6 10.13 -18.04 -32.93
C SER A 6 8.76 -18.08 -32.22
N LYS A 7 8.60 -19.09 -31.38
CA LYS A 7 7.33 -19.46 -30.73
C LYS A 7 6.64 -18.26 -30.06
N PRO A 8 5.31 -18.18 -30.08
CA PRO A 8 4.59 -17.20 -29.29
C PRO A 8 4.82 -17.48 -27.80
N ILE A 9 5.15 -16.43 -27.05
CA ILE A 9 5.26 -16.44 -25.59
C ILE A 9 3.94 -16.99 -25.02
N GLN A 10 4.00 -18.22 -24.53
CA GLN A 10 2.89 -18.87 -23.82
C GLN A 10 2.70 -18.17 -22.46
N ASP A 11 1.49 -17.66 -22.24
CA ASP A 11 0.86 -17.38 -20.95
C ASP A 11 1.71 -16.74 -19.83
N ILE A 12 1.95 -15.42 -19.93
CA ILE A 12 2.24 -14.57 -18.77
C ILE A 12 0.92 -14.24 -18.05
N GLN A 13 0.22 -15.28 -17.58
CA GLN A 13 -0.92 -15.16 -16.66
C GLN A 13 -0.53 -15.71 -15.27
N GLY A 14 0.76 -15.75 -14.95
CA GLY A 14 1.25 -16.02 -13.59
C GLY A 14 1.06 -14.80 -12.69
N ASP A 15 0.88 -15.01 -11.39
CA ASP A 15 0.78 -13.90 -10.44
C ASP A 15 2.09 -13.11 -10.42
N LEU A 16 2.10 -11.92 -11.04
CA LEU A 16 3.27 -11.05 -11.14
C LEU A 16 3.86 -10.73 -9.77
N SER A 17 3.03 -10.69 -8.73
CA SER A 17 3.49 -10.46 -7.35
C SER A 17 4.28 -11.64 -6.79
N ALA A 18 3.88 -12.87 -7.09
CA ALA A 18 4.66 -14.06 -6.72
C ALA A 18 6.02 -14.06 -7.43
N ARG A 19 6.04 -13.68 -8.72
CA ARG A 19 7.30 -13.54 -9.47
C ARG A 19 8.23 -12.49 -8.85
N VAL A 20 7.70 -11.32 -8.46
CA VAL A 20 8.51 -10.32 -7.75
C VAL A 20 9.08 -10.89 -6.46
N LEU A 21 8.27 -11.59 -5.66
CA LEU A 21 8.71 -12.16 -4.38
C LEU A 21 9.86 -13.17 -4.54
N THR A 22 9.89 -13.91 -5.65
CA THR A 22 10.95 -14.87 -5.94
C THR A 22 12.15 -14.22 -6.64
N GLU A 23 11.93 -13.42 -7.68
CA GLU A 23 13.03 -12.86 -8.50
C GLU A 23 13.77 -11.71 -7.79
N LYS A 24 13.11 -11.01 -6.85
CA LYS A 24 13.66 -9.87 -6.11
C LYS A 24 13.79 -10.15 -4.62
N GLU A 25 13.89 -11.43 -4.23
CA GLU A 25 13.93 -11.85 -2.83
C GLU A 25 15.03 -11.14 -2.02
N ASP A 26 16.28 -11.15 -2.50
CA ASP A 26 17.42 -10.52 -1.80
C ASP A 26 17.23 -9.00 -1.60
N GLU A 27 16.69 -8.31 -2.61
CA GLU A 27 16.40 -6.87 -2.54
C GLU A 27 15.28 -6.59 -1.53
N LEU A 28 14.26 -7.46 -1.47
CA LEU A 28 13.14 -7.34 -0.54
C LEU A 28 13.55 -7.67 0.90
N GLU A 29 14.42 -8.65 1.12
CA GLU A 29 14.98 -8.94 2.46
C GLU A 29 15.86 -7.78 2.94
N THR A 30 16.70 -7.24 2.06
CA THR A 30 17.48 -6.03 2.37
C THR A 30 16.57 -4.84 2.72
N LEU A 31 15.46 -4.68 1.99
CA LEU A 31 14.46 -3.66 2.26
C LEU A 31 13.81 -3.86 3.63
N ILE A 32 13.41 -5.09 4.00
CA ILE A 32 12.83 -5.38 5.31
C ILE A 32 13.81 -5.03 6.42
N LEU A 33 15.06 -5.50 6.34
CA LEU A 33 16.08 -5.21 7.36
C LEU A 33 16.33 -3.71 7.52
N LEU A 34 16.39 -2.97 6.40
CA LEU A 34 16.50 -1.52 6.43
C LEU A 34 15.27 -0.86 7.06
N PHE A 35 14.08 -1.39 6.78
CA PHE A 35 12.81 -0.88 7.28
C PHE A 35 12.69 -1.08 8.79
N GLU A 36 13.02 -2.28 9.29
CA GLU A 36 13.10 -2.60 10.73
C GLU A 36 14.13 -1.72 11.44
N SER A 37 15.34 -1.59 10.87
CA SER A 37 16.37 -0.70 11.41
C SER A 37 15.89 0.75 11.52
N LYS A 38 15.08 1.25 10.58
CA LYS A 38 14.50 2.60 10.68
C LYS A 38 13.48 2.73 11.81
N ILE A 39 12.73 1.67 12.12
CA ILE A 39 11.80 1.64 13.26
C ILE A 39 12.62 1.73 14.56
N ASP A 40 13.60 0.84 14.74
CA ASP A 40 14.41 0.76 15.96
C ASP A 40 15.20 2.04 16.24
N ASN A 41 15.69 2.69 15.18
CA ASN A 41 16.47 3.92 15.29
C ASN A 41 15.61 5.20 15.34
N ASN A 42 14.29 5.09 15.55
CA ASN A 42 13.36 6.23 15.58
C ASN A 42 13.44 7.14 14.34
N LYS A 43 13.75 6.56 13.17
CA LYS A 43 13.80 7.27 11.88
C LYS A 43 12.46 7.25 11.13
N MET A 44 11.42 6.70 11.76
CA MET A 44 10.05 6.74 11.26
C MET A 44 9.39 8.07 11.57
N PRO A 45 8.46 8.55 10.73
CA PRO A 45 7.83 9.85 10.92
C PRO A 45 6.97 9.89 12.17
N THR A 46 6.93 11.07 12.80
CA THR A 46 6.13 11.28 14.01
C THR A 46 4.65 11.44 13.68
N ALA A 47 3.78 11.21 14.67
CA ALA A 47 2.34 11.38 14.50
C ALA A 47 1.97 12.81 14.03
N ASN A 48 2.66 13.83 14.55
CA ASN A 48 2.43 15.22 14.17
C ASN A 48 2.79 15.50 12.70
N GLU A 49 3.91 14.96 12.22
CA GLU A 49 4.31 15.04 10.80
C GLU A 49 3.26 14.41 9.88
N ILE A 50 2.80 13.21 10.23
CA ILE A 50 1.78 12.49 9.46
C ILE A 50 0.50 13.33 9.35
N VAL A 51 0.02 13.91 10.45
CA VAL A 51 -1.21 14.72 10.43
C VAL A 51 -1.02 16.03 9.63
N LYS A 52 0.12 16.72 9.75
CA LYS A 52 0.38 17.97 9.00
C LYS A 52 0.28 17.79 7.49
N HIS A 53 0.77 16.67 6.95
CA HIS A 53 0.66 16.37 5.53
C HIS A 53 -0.79 16.21 5.03
N GLN A 54 -1.76 16.02 5.93
CA GLN A 54 -3.17 15.85 5.56
C GLN A 54 -3.93 17.17 5.36
N ASP A 55 -3.43 18.30 5.87
CA ASP A 55 -4.12 19.60 5.93
C ASP A 55 -4.16 20.39 4.60
N SER A 56 -4.09 19.71 3.46
CA SER A 56 -4.09 20.36 2.13
C SER A 56 -5.47 20.95 1.75
N LYS A 57 -5.59 22.27 1.96
CA LYS A 57 -6.46 23.32 1.38
C LYS A 57 -7.96 23.12 1.09
N LYS A 58 -8.59 21.94 1.10
CA LYS A 58 -10.04 21.83 0.79
C LYS A 58 -10.88 20.97 1.75
N LYS A 59 -10.38 19.84 2.24
CA LYS A 59 -11.14 18.91 3.10
C LYS A 59 -10.18 18.21 4.06
N ILE A 60 -10.53 18.20 5.35
CA ILE A 60 -9.78 17.45 6.36
C ILE A 60 -9.88 15.97 6.00
N LYS A 61 -8.75 15.33 5.71
CA LYS A 61 -8.70 13.90 5.40
C LYS A 61 -8.85 13.09 6.69
N ARG A 62 -9.23 11.82 6.52
CA ARG A 62 -9.25 10.84 7.61
C ARG A 62 -7.83 10.58 8.12
N PRO A 63 -7.63 10.40 9.44
CA PRO A 63 -6.36 9.91 9.93
C PRO A 63 -6.08 8.51 9.33
N PRO A 64 -4.85 8.21 8.89
CA PRO A 64 -4.50 6.91 8.34
C PRO A 64 -4.46 5.85 9.44
N ASN A 65 -4.88 4.63 9.12
CA ASN A 65 -4.71 3.47 10.00
C ASN A 65 -3.29 2.87 9.88
N SER A 66 -2.99 1.85 10.68
CA SER A 66 -1.68 1.18 10.70
C SER A 66 -1.23 0.72 9.31
N ASN A 67 -2.09 0.02 8.58
CA ASN A 67 -1.78 -0.48 7.24
C ASN A 67 -1.49 0.65 6.22
N ILE A 68 -2.23 1.76 6.27
CA ILE A 68 -1.98 2.91 5.39
C ILE A 68 -0.66 3.59 5.75
N ILE A 69 -0.33 3.70 7.04
CA ILE A 69 0.96 4.24 7.47
C ILE A 69 2.08 3.32 6.98
N TYR A 70 2.00 2.02 7.27
CA TYR A 70 2.96 1.00 6.87
C TYR A 70 3.22 1.01 5.37
N THR A 71 2.19 0.82 4.53
CA THR A 71 2.34 0.75 3.07
C THR A 71 2.92 2.02 2.47
N ASN A 72 2.56 3.19 2.99
CA ASN A 72 3.15 4.46 2.55
C ASN A 72 4.63 4.57 2.91
N GLN A 73 5.01 4.18 4.14
CA GLN A 73 6.42 4.22 4.55
C GLN A 73 7.25 3.18 3.80
N LEU A 74 6.73 1.98 3.59
CA LEU A 74 7.40 0.93 2.83
C LEU A 74 7.63 1.34 1.38
N GLY A 75 6.62 1.96 0.75
CA GLY A 75 6.75 2.55 -0.58
C GLY A 75 7.88 3.59 -0.65
N LYS A 76 7.94 4.50 0.33
CA LYS A 76 9.02 5.50 0.47
C LYS A 76 10.38 4.90 0.83
N CYS A 77 10.41 3.71 1.41
CA CYS A 77 11.64 3.04 1.80
C CYS A 77 12.31 2.28 0.63
N GLY A 78 11.67 2.25 -0.55
CA GLY A 78 12.27 1.71 -1.78
C GLY A 78 11.45 0.61 -2.45
N LEU A 79 10.34 0.15 -1.86
CA LEU A 79 9.52 -0.92 -2.46
C LEU A 79 9.04 -0.55 -3.87
N LEU A 80 8.64 0.71 -4.08
CA LEU A 80 8.16 1.16 -5.39
C LEU A 80 9.26 1.12 -6.44
N ASP A 81 10.51 1.38 -6.06
CA ASP A 81 11.64 1.38 -6.97
C ASP A 81 12.03 -0.04 -7.37
N ILE A 82 12.06 -0.98 -6.41
CA ILE A 82 12.28 -2.40 -6.70
C ILE A 82 11.24 -2.92 -7.70
N ILE A 83 9.97 -2.60 -7.48
CA ILE A 83 8.87 -3.06 -8.35
C ILE A 83 8.89 -2.34 -9.69
N ARG A 84 9.28 -1.07 -9.74
CA ARG A 84 9.45 -0.32 -11.00
C ARG A 84 10.55 -0.96 -11.84
N ASN A 85 11.71 -1.22 -11.26
CA ASN A 85 12.83 -1.89 -11.93
C ASN A 85 12.41 -3.27 -12.45
N PHE A 86 11.66 -4.04 -11.67
CA PHE A 86 11.08 -5.30 -12.13
C PHE A 86 10.13 -5.10 -13.33
N CYS A 87 9.22 -4.13 -13.25
CA CYS A 87 8.29 -3.86 -14.34
C CYS A 87 9.02 -3.46 -15.63
N ASP A 88 10.03 -2.59 -15.52
CA ASP A 88 10.82 -2.10 -16.65
C ASP A 88 11.64 -3.23 -17.30
N HIS A 89 12.27 -4.10 -16.50
CA HIS A 89 13.01 -5.27 -17.00
C HIS A 89 12.14 -6.29 -17.74
N HIS A 90 10.87 -6.44 -17.33
CA HIS A 90 9.94 -7.40 -17.92
C HIS A 90 8.97 -6.77 -18.94
N GLY A 91 9.14 -5.48 -19.27
CA GLY A 91 8.23 -4.76 -20.19
C GLY A 91 6.78 -4.71 -19.70
N ILE A 92 6.56 -4.73 -18.39
CA ILE A 92 5.23 -4.71 -17.77
C ILE A 92 4.69 -3.29 -17.77
N ASN A 93 3.40 -3.15 -18.12
CA ASN A 93 2.72 -1.85 -18.13
C ASN A 93 2.76 -1.18 -16.74
N LYS A 94 3.14 0.10 -16.69
CA LYS A 94 3.18 0.95 -15.48
C LYS A 94 1.89 0.91 -14.65
N GLN A 95 0.72 0.73 -15.27
CA GLN A 95 -0.56 0.57 -14.58
C GLN A 95 -0.62 -0.63 -13.63
N LYS A 96 0.26 -1.63 -13.81
CA LYS A 96 0.36 -2.82 -12.95
C LYS A 96 1.27 -2.62 -11.74
N LEU A 97 2.11 -1.57 -11.73
CA LEU A 97 3.07 -1.30 -10.65
C LEU A 97 2.38 -1.22 -9.28
N VAL A 98 1.36 -0.36 -9.17
CA VAL A 98 0.65 -0.15 -7.90
C VAL A 98 -0.09 -1.42 -7.43
N PRO A 99 -0.85 -2.13 -8.29
CA PRO A 99 -1.44 -3.42 -7.92
C PRO A 99 -0.42 -4.47 -7.44
N ILE A 100 0.73 -4.58 -8.11
CA ILE A 100 1.80 -5.51 -7.71
C ILE A 100 2.36 -5.09 -6.34
N SER A 101 2.66 -3.80 -6.17
CA SER A 101 3.16 -3.25 -4.90
C SER A 101 2.23 -3.51 -3.72
N LYS A 102 0.92 -3.37 -3.91
CA LYS A 102 -0.06 -3.67 -2.85
C LYS A 102 -0.01 -5.13 -2.42
N LYS A 103 0.06 -6.06 -3.37
CA LYS A 103 0.15 -7.50 -3.09
C LYS A 103 1.47 -7.86 -2.39
N VAL A 104 2.59 -7.37 -2.91
CA VAL A 104 3.92 -7.59 -2.30
C VAL A 104 3.99 -6.98 -0.90
N SER A 105 3.45 -5.77 -0.70
CA SER A 105 3.40 -5.13 0.63
C SER A 105 2.66 -5.98 1.66
N LYS A 106 1.57 -6.67 1.25
CA LYS A 106 0.81 -7.56 2.12
C LYS A 106 1.66 -8.75 2.57
N THR A 107 2.37 -9.40 1.65
CA THR A 107 3.26 -10.51 2.00
C THR A 107 4.44 -10.05 2.86
N LEU A 108 4.99 -8.84 2.63
CA LEU A 108 6.05 -8.29 3.48
C LEU A 108 5.53 -7.92 4.89
N TRP A 109 4.24 -7.59 5.03
CA TRP A 109 3.65 -7.34 6.35
C TRP A 109 3.67 -8.61 7.19
N GLU A 110 3.31 -9.74 6.60
CA GLU A 110 3.31 -11.05 7.26
C GLU A 110 4.72 -11.54 7.64
N ARG A 111 5.76 -11.07 6.94
CA ARG A 111 7.17 -11.33 7.29
C ARG A 111 7.71 -10.46 8.43
N LEU A 112 7.10 -9.30 8.65
CA LEU A 112 7.53 -8.34 9.65
C LEU A 112 7.32 -8.90 11.06
N SER A 113 8.26 -8.67 11.98
CA SER A 113 8.10 -9.16 13.36
C SER A 113 6.86 -8.57 14.04
N PRO A 114 6.22 -9.28 15.00
CA PRO A 114 5.06 -8.75 15.73
C PRO A 114 5.34 -7.43 16.46
N VAL A 115 6.59 -7.22 16.90
CA VAL A 115 7.02 -5.97 17.56
C VAL A 115 6.97 -4.80 16.57
N HIS A 116 7.50 -5.01 15.37
CA HIS A 116 7.51 -4.01 14.31
C HIS A 116 6.11 -3.78 13.71
N GLN A 117 5.25 -4.80 13.66
CA GLN A 117 3.83 -4.63 13.31
C GLN A 117 3.12 -3.76 14.36
N GLY A 118 3.31 -4.06 15.65
CA GLY A 118 2.74 -3.32 16.78
C GLY A 118 3.14 -1.85 16.79
N PHE A 119 4.36 -1.52 16.35
CA PHE A 119 4.79 -0.12 16.18
C PHE A 119 3.81 0.70 15.31
N PHE A 120 3.32 0.14 14.19
CA PHE A 120 2.39 0.86 13.31
C PHE A 120 0.99 0.99 13.90
N GLU A 121 0.56 0.04 14.72
CA GLU A 121 -0.69 0.12 15.47
C GLU A 121 -0.64 1.24 16.51
N GLU A 122 0.43 1.29 17.30
CA GLU A 122 0.67 2.37 18.26
C GLU A 122 0.78 3.74 17.57
N LEU A 123 1.49 3.80 16.44
CA LEU A 123 1.63 5.02 15.66
C LEU A 123 0.27 5.49 15.12
N ALA A 124 -0.57 4.58 14.64
CA ALA A 124 -1.93 4.91 14.20
C ALA A 124 -2.79 5.47 15.34
N LEU A 125 -2.68 4.90 16.56
CA LEU A 125 -3.36 5.45 17.74
C LEU A 125 -2.88 6.86 18.08
N LYS A 126 -1.57 7.10 18.05
CA LYS A 126 -0.98 8.43 18.27
C LYS A 126 -1.45 9.42 17.20
N VAL A 127 -1.44 9.02 15.93
CA VAL A 127 -1.94 9.83 14.80
C VAL A 127 -3.42 10.16 14.96
N SER A 128 -4.25 9.21 15.37
CA SER A 128 -5.69 9.43 15.63
C SER A 128 -5.91 10.44 16.76
N LYS A 129 -5.14 10.34 17.85
CA LYS A 129 -5.17 11.31 18.97
C LYS A 129 -4.77 12.72 18.50
N GLU A 130 -3.65 12.84 17.80
CA GLU A 130 -3.17 14.12 17.24
C GLU A 130 -4.16 14.74 16.26
N HIS A 131 -4.78 13.93 15.39
CA HIS A 131 -5.80 14.38 14.45
C HIS A 131 -7.02 14.94 15.17
N LYS A 132 -7.51 14.26 16.22
CA LYS A 132 -8.61 14.74 17.06
C LYS A 132 -8.28 16.03 17.79
N LEU A 133 -7.04 16.21 18.26
CA LEU A 133 -6.59 17.44 18.90
C LEU A 133 -6.55 18.62 17.92
N LYS A 134 -6.06 18.41 16.70
CA LYS A 134 -6.00 19.46 15.66
C LYS A 134 -7.34 19.77 15.02
N HIS A 135 -8.24 18.80 14.97
CA HIS A 135 -9.57 18.96 14.41
C HIS A 135 -10.66 18.51 15.39
N PRO A 136 -10.91 19.26 16.48
CA PRO A 136 -11.88 18.87 17.51
C PRO A 136 -13.31 18.67 16.98
N ASN A 137 -13.66 19.40 15.93
CA ASN A 137 -14.99 19.37 15.29
C ASN A 137 -15.05 18.43 14.08
N TYR A 138 -13.97 17.69 13.78
CA TYR A 138 -13.97 16.75 12.67
C TYR A 138 -14.94 15.59 12.95
N LYS A 139 -15.83 15.35 11.99
CA LYS A 139 -16.73 14.20 12.00
C LYS A 139 -16.69 13.51 10.65
N TYR A 140 -16.49 12.19 10.65
CA TYR A 140 -16.55 11.43 9.42
C TYR A 140 -17.97 11.39 8.87
N GLN A 141 -18.15 11.91 7.64
CA GLN A 141 -19.41 11.96 6.93
C GLN A 141 -19.19 11.50 5.48
N PRO A 142 -19.37 10.19 5.18
CA PRO A 142 -19.23 9.70 3.82
C PRO A 142 -20.38 10.17 2.94
N GLU A 143 -20.04 10.78 1.81
CA GLU A 143 -21.01 11.11 0.77
C GLU A 143 -21.26 9.87 -0.09
N ARG A 144 -22.48 9.33 -0.01
CA ARG A 144 -22.90 8.22 -0.88
C ARG A 144 -23.16 8.74 -2.29
N LYS A 145 -22.47 8.18 -3.29
CA LYS A 145 -22.73 8.49 -4.70
C LYS A 145 -24.19 8.11 -5.03
N LYS A 146 -24.98 9.06 -5.52
CA LYS A 146 -26.36 8.80 -5.96
C LYS A 146 -26.31 7.92 -7.21
N LYS A 147 -26.91 6.73 -7.15
CA LYS A 147 -27.09 5.89 -8.35
C LYS A 147 -28.17 6.51 -9.23
N LYS A 148 -27.87 6.73 -10.52
CA LYS A 148 -28.86 7.25 -11.49
C LYS A 148 -30.00 6.27 -11.74
N THR A 149 -29.72 4.96 -11.67
CA THR A 149 -30.68 3.89 -11.84
C THR A 149 -30.52 2.83 -10.74
N PRO A 150 -31.62 2.33 -10.15
CA PRO A 150 -31.55 1.20 -9.23
C PRO A 150 -31.10 -0.05 -9.99
N THR A 151 -29.97 -0.61 -9.59
CA THR A 151 -29.49 -1.90 -10.12
C THR A 151 -30.21 -3.00 -9.36
N TYR A 152 -31.33 -3.49 -9.90
CA TYR A 152 -32.01 -4.66 -9.38
C TYR A 152 -31.23 -5.92 -9.82
N LYS A 153 -30.62 -6.62 -8.87
CA LYS A 153 -30.05 -7.95 -9.13
C LYS A 153 -31.19 -8.96 -8.98
N HIS A 154 -31.68 -9.49 -10.10
CA HIS A 154 -32.69 -10.54 -10.05
C HIS A 154 -32.12 -11.77 -9.35
N TYR A 155 -32.86 -12.30 -8.38
CA TYR A 155 -32.49 -13.52 -7.69
C TYR A 155 -32.59 -14.69 -8.64
N ASP A 156 -31.41 -15.22 -8.96
CA ASP A 156 -31.09 -16.49 -9.62
C ASP A 156 -31.21 -17.74 -8.73
N PRO A 157 -32.36 -18.40 -8.46
CA PRO A 157 -32.38 -19.58 -7.58
C PRO A 157 -31.52 -20.75 -8.09
N GLU A 158 -31.32 -20.88 -9.40
CA GLU A 158 -30.56 -21.98 -10.00
C GLU A 158 -29.04 -21.81 -9.86
N LYS A 159 -28.56 -20.56 -9.74
CA LYS A 159 -27.13 -20.28 -9.52
C LYS A 159 -26.60 -20.77 -8.19
N LYS A 160 -27.44 -21.01 -7.18
CA LYS A 160 -27.02 -21.57 -5.89
C LYS A 160 -26.79 -23.09 -5.91
N LEU A 161 -27.36 -23.82 -6.87
CA LEU A 161 -27.27 -25.29 -6.90
C LEU A 161 -25.91 -25.81 -7.36
N LYS A 162 -25.03 -24.96 -7.94
CA LYS A 162 -23.72 -25.39 -8.45
C LYS A 162 -22.59 -25.43 -7.42
N HIS A 163 -22.86 -25.14 -6.14
CA HIS A 163 -21.82 -25.10 -5.10
C HIS A 163 -21.93 -26.18 -4.01
N ASN A 164 -22.81 -27.18 -4.16
CA ASN A 164 -23.03 -28.23 -3.17
C ASN A 164 -22.95 -29.64 -3.77
N THR A 165 -21.77 -30.05 -4.20
CA THR A 165 -21.36 -31.46 -4.22
C THR A 165 -19.89 -31.48 -3.82
N ASP A 166 -19.65 -31.38 -2.51
CA ASP A 166 -18.49 -31.93 -1.79
C ASP A 166 -18.28 -31.12 -0.49
N SER A 167 -19.08 -31.43 0.52
CA SER A 167 -18.75 -31.17 1.94
C SER A 167 -19.69 -31.96 2.84
N ASN A 168 -19.20 -33.12 3.29
CA ASN A 168 -19.67 -33.73 4.53
C ASN A 168 -19.31 -32.79 5.68
N HIS A 169 -20.27 -32.05 6.22
CA HIS A 169 -20.12 -31.45 7.55
C HIS A 169 -21.21 -31.99 8.47
N HIS A 170 -20.72 -32.77 9.43
CA HIS A 170 -21.40 -33.32 10.58
C HIS A 170 -22.04 -32.19 11.42
N VAL A 171 -23.24 -32.49 11.91
CA VAL A 171 -24.12 -31.67 12.76
C VAL A 171 -23.58 -31.67 14.19
N GLU A 172 -23.57 -30.51 14.86
CA GLU A 172 -24.29 -30.25 16.13
C GLU A 172 -23.94 -28.87 16.74
N ASN A 173 -24.98 -28.18 17.18
CA ASN A 173 -24.97 -26.94 17.97
C ASN A 173 -24.82 -27.31 19.47
N PRO A 174 -24.34 -26.41 20.36
CA PRO A 174 -25.33 -25.62 21.10
C PRO A 174 -24.90 -24.20 21.54
N SER A 175 -25.96 -23.45 21.85
CA SER A 175 -26.09 -22.11 22.45
C SER A 175 -25.06 -21.70 23.51
N ALA A 176 -24.63 -20.44 23.45
CA ALA A 176 -24.23 -19.66 24.62
C ALA A 176 -24.44 -18.17 24.37
N ASP A 177 -25.36 -17.58 25.14
CA ASP A 177 -25.47 -16.14 25.34
C ASP A 177 -24.15 -15.59 25.88
N ASN A 178 -23.60 -14.55 25.26
CA ASN A 178 -22.64 -13.66 25.90
C ASN A 178 -22.74 -12.27 25.24
N GLU A 179 -23.15 -11.30 26.04
CA GLU A 179 -22.99 -9.87 25.76
C GLU A 179 -21.51 -9.59 25.43
N VAL A 180 -21.23 -9.10 24.23
CA VAL A 180 -19.90 -8.61 23.85
C VAL A 180 -20.02 -7.19 23.30
N ASN A 181 -19.69 -6.27 24.21
CA ASN A 181 -19.01 -4.98 24.04
C ASN A 181 -18.78 -4.50 22.58
N GLU A 182 -19.39 -3.38 22.22
CA GLU A 182 -19.14 -2.63 20.98
C GLU A 182 -17.66 -2.17 20.89
N GLN A 183 -16.82 -2.98 20.26
CA GLN A 183 -15.59 -2.51 19.62
C GLN A 183 -15.60 -2.96 18.17
N GLN A 184 -16.36 -2.22 17.37
CA GLN A 184 -16.50 -2.45 15.94
C GLN A 184 -15.24 -1.93 15.22
N TYR A 185 -14.19 -2.74 15.17
CA TYR A 185 -13.11 -2.59 14.20
C TYR A 185 -13.58 -3.16 12.87
N GLU A 186 -14.19 -2.30 12.05
CA GLU A 186 -14.55 -2.66 10.68
C GLU A 186 -13.27 -2.77 9.84
N GLU A 187 -12.85 -4.01 9.59
CA GLU A 187 -11.88 -4.38 8.57
C GLU A 187 -12.46 -4.06 7.18
N SER A 188 -12.36 -2.80 6.79
CA SER A 188 -12.84 -2.33 5.50
C SER A 188 -11.78 -2.59 4.43
N ASN A 189 -12.10 -3.48 3.49
CA ASN A 189 -11.46 -3.53 2.17
C ASN A 189 -11.56 -2.15 1.51
N THR A 190 -10.50 -1.35 1.62
CA THR A 190 -10.48 0.01 1.07
C THR A 190 -10.16 -0.03 -0.43
N SER A 191 -11.21 0.12 -1.24
CA SER A 191 -11.10 0.73 -2.56
C SER A 191 -10.57 2.16 -2.36
N THR A 192 -9.25 2.28 -2.43
CA THR A 192 -8.54 3.55 -2.44
C THR A 192 -8.50 4.04 -3.88
N ASP A 193 -9.44 4.92 -4.23
CA ASP A 193 -9.23 5.93 -5.27
C ASP A 193 -8.13 6.87 -4.76
N ASN A 194 -6.88 6.39 -4.77
CA ASN A 194 -5.73 7.26 -4.68
C ASN A 194 -5.38 7.65 -6.11
N GLU A 195 -5.85 8.83 -6.52
CA GLU A 195 -5.06 9.67 -7.43
C GLU A 195 -3.70 9.90 -6.73
N VAL A 196 -2.78 8.95 -6.93
CA VAL A 196 -1.36 9.21 -6.77
C VAL A 196 -1.04 10.16 -7.90
N ASN A 197 -0.97 11.44 -7.57
CA ASN A 197 -0.48 12.45 -8.50
C ASN A 197 0.97 12.11 -8.81
N GLU A 198 1.19 11.47 -9.95
CA GLU A 198 2.49 11.00 -10.47
C GLU A 198 3.41 12.16 -10.90
N GLN A 199 3.01 13.43 -10.66
CA GLN A 199 3.66 14.64 -11.20
C GLN A 199 4.53 15.42 -10.19
N GLN A 200 4.96 14.85 -9.06
CA GLN A 200 5.81 15.58 -8.09
C GLN A 200 7.12 14.90 -7.69
N TYR A 201 7.61 13.93 -8.49
CA TYR A 201 8.88 13.25 -8.22
C TYR A 201 9.98 13.54 -9.26
N GLU A 202 9.93 14.71 -9.90
CA GLU A 202 11.05 15.22 -10.70
C GLU A 202 11.78 16.31 -9.89
N GLU A 203 13.11 16.18 -9.84
CA GLU A 203 14.13 17.16 -9.45
C GLU A 203 14.40 17.43 -7.96
N SER A 204 15.32 16.62 -7.41
CA SER A 204 16.34 17.11 -6.45
C SER A 204 17.63 16.29 -6.60
N ASN A 205 18.17 16.23 -7.82
CA ASN A 205 19.57 15.86 -8.05
C ASN A 205 20.32 17.09 -8.56
N THR A 206 20.70 18.00 -7.66
CA THR A 206 21.81 18.92 -7.96
C THR A 206 23.05 18.36 -7.30
N SER A 207 23.83 17.65 -8.12
CA SER A 207 25.21 17.27 -7.85
C SER A 207 26.03 18.52 -7.51
N THR A 208 26.57 18.60 -6.30
CA THR A 208 27.65 19.53 -5.99
C THR A 208 28.97 18.81 -6.26
N ASP A 209 29.42 18.84 -7.51
CA ASP A 209 30.81 18.53 -7.84
C ASP A 209 31.61 19.82 -8.05
N ASN A 210 32.75 19.83 -7.37
CA ASN A 210 33.72 20.91 -7.28
C ASN A 210 34.32 21.24 -8.65
N GLU A 211 34.37 22.53 -9.01
CA GLU A 211 35.40 23.02 -9.93
C GLU A 211 36.18 24.16 -9.27
N VAL A 212 37.37 23.80 -8.77
CA VAL A 212 38.43 24.73 -8.37
C VAL A 212 38.99 25.38 -9.64
N LYS A 213 38.86 26.71 -9.78
CA LYS A 213 39.66 27.49 -10.73
C LYS A 213 40.29 28.70 -10.05
N PHE A 214 41.55 28.52 -9.68
CA PHE A 214 42.53 29.59 -9.52
C PHE A 214 42.92 30.09 -10.92
N LEU A 215 42.86 31.41 -11.17
CA LEU A 215 43.90 32.22 -11.81
C LEU A 215 43.39 33.67 -11.97
N GLY A 216 44.17 34.62 -11.46
CA GLY A 216 43.79 36.04 -11.41
C GLY A 216 44.01 36.83 -12.70
N LYS A 217 43.63 38.10 -12.64
CA LYS A 217 44.36 39.25 -13.19
C LYS A 217 43.72 40.57 -12.73
N GLU A 218 44.58 41.47 -12.30
CA GLU A 218 44.32 42.88 -12.02
C GLU A 218 43.75 43.63 -13.22
N LYS A 219 42.93 44.66 -12.96
CA LYS A 219 43.10 46.06 -13.42
C LYS A 219 41.86 46.89 -13.10
N LYS A 220 41.98 47.79 -12.12
CA LYS A 220 41.95 49.24 -12.32
C LYS A 220 42.33 49.97 -11.03
#